data_AF-A0A127SRU0-F1
#
_entry.id   AF-A0A127SRU0-F1
#
_cell.length_a   1.000
_cell.length_b   1.000
_cell.length_c   1.000
_cell.angle_alpha   90.00
_cell.angle_beta   90.00
_cell.angle_gamma   90.00
#
_symmetry.space_group_name_H-M   'P 1'
#
loop_
_entity.id
_entity.type
_entity.pdbx_description
1 polymer ?
#
loop_
_entity_poly.entity_id
_entity_poly.type
_entity_poly.pdbx_seq_one_letter_code
_entity_poly.pdbx_strand_id
1 'polypeptide(L)'
;TVSDIEAAFQTVKDYFGNEFDGCTLTKLSYPGDTYADEFYEWAEQYDADEAIVILSSFDVDSSGGDGSLNPDSTYDDWKWILIRNDSGNWEHVDHGY
;
A
#
# COMPACT_ATOMS: atom_id res chain seq x y z
N THR A 1 9.52 9.15 10.75
CA THR A 1 9.84 8.57 12.09
C THR A 1 9.15 7.22 12.22
N VAL A 2 9.41 6.43 13.29
CA VAL A 2 8.67 5.16 13.50
C VAL A 2 7.15 5.38 13.52
N SER A 3 6.68 6.42 14.22
CA SER A 3 5.26 6.80 14.29
C SER A 3 4.65 7.15 12.92
N ASP A 4 5.46 7.65 12.00
CA ASP A 4 5.01 8.09 10.68
C ASP A 4 4.81 6.90 9.73
N ILE A 5 5.71 5.91 9.80
CA ILE A 5 5.56 4.63 9.09
C ILE A 5 4.38 3.83 9.67
N GLU A 6 4.18 3.87 11.00
CA GLU A 6 3.00 3.25 11.62
C GLU A 6 1.68 3.85 11.10
N ALA A 7 1.63 5.16 10.88
CA ALA A 7 0.47 5.82 10.27
C ALA A 7 0.26 5.39 8.80
N ALA A 8 1.34 5.26 8.03
CA ALA A 8 1.28 4.73 6.66
C ALA A 8 0.76 3.29 6.64
N PHE A 9 1.26 2.43 7.54
CA PHE A 9 0.77 1.06 7.69
C PHE A 9 -0.70 1.01 8.11
N GLN A 10 -1.15 1.94 8.96
CA GLN A 10 -2.56 1.98 9.33
C GLN A 10 -3.44 2.33 8.13
N THR A 11 -3.01 3.29 7.31
CA THR A 11 -3.69 3.65 6.05
C THR A 11 -3.82 2.45 5.11
N VAL A 12 -2.75 1.65 4.95
CA VAL A 12 -2.79 0.41 4.16
C VAL A 12 -3.75 -0.60 4.76
N LYS A 13 -3.72 -0.83 6.08
CA LYS A 13 -4.62 -1.80 6.74
C LYS A 13 -6.09 -1.40 6.60
N ASP A 14 -6.38 -0.12 6.75
CA ASP A 14 -7.75 0.40 6.64
C ASP A 14 -8.29 0.23 5.23
N TYR A 15 -7.50 0.58 4.20
CA TYR A 15 -7.90 0.36 2.80
C TYR A 15 -8.03 -1.13 2.48
N PHE A 16 -7.01 -1.94 2.82
CA PHE A 16 -7.00 -3.37 2.57
C PHE A 16 -8.22 -4.06 3.20
N GLY A 17 -8.55 -3.74 4.46
CA GLY A 17 -9.68 -4.33 5.16
C GLY A 17 -11.04 -3.99 4.58
N ASN A 18 -11.14 -2.91 3.79
CA ASN A 18 -12.39 -2.49 3.16
C ASN A 18 -12.52 -2.96 1.70
N GLU A 19 -11.40 -3.05 0.98
CA GLU A 19 -11.41 -3.22 -0.49
C GLU A 19 -10.84 -4.58 -0.94
N PHE A 20 -10.17 -5.33 -0.08
CA PHE A 20 -9.55 -6.62 -0.42
C PHE A 20 -10.30 -7.79 0.25
N ASP A 21 -11.62 -7.85 0.02
CA ASP A 21 -12.45 -8.96 0.48
C ASP A 21 -11.93 -10.31 -0.04
N GLY A 22 -11.96 -11.33 0.82
CA GLY A 22 -11.41 -12.65 0.51
C GLY A 22 -9.87 -12.71 0.55
N CYS A 23 -9.20 -11.63 0.94
CA CYS A 23 -7.75 -11.61 1.13
C CYS A 23 -7.35 -11.54 2.60
N THR A 24 -6.18 -12.07 2.94
CA THR A 24 -5.60 -12.01 4.28
C THR A 24 -4.20 -11.40 4.22
N LEU A 25 -4.04 -10.21 4.79
CA LEU A 25 -2.75 -9.54 4.91
C LEU A 25 -1.82 -10.32 5.85
N THR A 26 -0.68 -10.81 5.36
CA THR A 26 0.28 -11.62 6.12
C THR A 26 1.52 -10.84 6.54
N LYS A 27 1.88 -9.79 5.78
CA LYS A 27 3.05 -8.97 6.04
C LYS A 27 2.85 -7.52 5.58
N LEU A 28 3.43 -6.60 6.34
CA LEU A 28 3.69 -5.22 5.91
C LEU A 28 5.14 -4.85 6.20
N SER A 29 5.76 -4.14 5.27
CA SER A 29 7.13 -3.63 5.43
C SER A 29 7.34 -2.31 4.72
N TYR A 30 8.16 -1.46 5.33
CA TYR A 30 8.69 -0.27 4.69
C TYR A 30 10.07 -0.60 4.11
N PRO A 31 10.27 -0.49 2.78
CA PRO A 31 11.53 -0.87 2.13
C PRO A 31 12.66 0.16 2.35
N GLY A 32 12.39 1.30 3.00
CA GLY A 32 13.37 2.38 3.11
C GLY A 32 13.56 3.09 1.77
N ASP A 33 14.79 3.50 1.48
CA ASP A 33 15.11 4.34 0.32
C ASP A 33 15.24 3.55 -0.99
N THR A 34 14.88 2.25 -1.01
CA THR A 34 14.94 1.40 -2.21
C THR A 34 14.17 1.99 -3.39
N TYR A 35 13.10 2.74 -3.11
CA TYR A 35 12.22 3.36 -4.12
C TYR A 35 12.24 4.89 -4.04
N ALA A 36 13.35 5.50 -3.59
CA ALA A 36 13.43 6.95 -3.41
C ALA A 36 13.10 7.74 -4.69
N ASP A 37 13.51 7.24 -5.86
CA ASP A 37 13.17 7.86 -7.14
C ASP A 37 11.65 7.78 -7.42
N GLU A 38 11.01 6.63 -7.14
CA GLU A 38 9.55 6.48 -7.29
C GLU A 38 8.81 7.43 -6.33
N PHE A 39 9.31 7.68 -5.11
CA PHE A 39 8.65 8.61 -4.18
C PHE A 39 8.52 10.01 -4.75
N TYR A 40 9.58 10.51 -5.41
CA TYR A 40 9.54 11.84 -6.03
C TYR A 40 8.56 11.86 -7.21
N GLU A 41 8.59 10.84 -8.07
CA GLU A 41 7.67 10.75 -9.22
C GLU A 41 6.21 10.68 -8.77
N TRP A 42 5.90 9.91 -7.73
CA TRP A 42 4.53 9.81 -7.19
C TRP A 42 4.08 11.12 -6.54
N ALA A 43 4.95 11.79 -5.77
CA ALA A 43 4.64 13.08 -5.19
C ALA A 43 4.33 14.12 -6.28
N GLU A 44 5.12 14.18 -7.35
CA GLU A 44 4.88 15.06 -8.50
C GLU A 44 3.58 14.69 -9.24
N GLN A 45 3.35 13.40 -9.51
CA GLN A 45 2.16 12.93 -10.23
C GLN A 45 0.86 13.30 -9.52
N TYR A 46 0.85 13.27 -8.19
CA TYR A 46 -0.34 13.54 -7.38
C TYR A 46 -0.35 14.95 -6.76
N ASP A 47 0.55 15.84 -7.16
CA ASP A 47 0.66 17.21 -6.64
C ASP A 47 0.75 17.28 -5.10
N ALA A 48 1.60 16.41 -4.54
CA ALA A 48 1.81 16.27 -3.10
C ALA A 48 3.26 16.59 -2.71
N ASP A 49 3.47 17.00 -1.45
CA ASP A 49 4.80 17.31 -0.93
C ASP A 49 5.65 16.04 -0.68
N GLU A 50 5.00 14.94 -0.32
CA GLU A 50 5.67 13.68 0.04
C GLU A 50 4.86 12.47 -0.46
N ALA A 51 5.57 11.43 -0.87
CA ALA A 51 5.00 10.10 -1.12
C ALA A 51 5.85 9.02 -0.46
N ILE A 52 5.23 7.86 -0.22
CA ILE A 52 5.86 6.69 0.38
C ILE A 52 5.31 5.41 -0.25
N VAL A 53 6.19 4.42 -0.44
CA VAL A 53 5.78 3.06 -0.83
C VAL A 53 5.84 2.13 0.38
N ILE A 54 4.73 1.42 0.61
CA ILE A 54 4.67 0.30 1.54
C ILE A 54 4.59 -1.00 0.74
N LEU A 55 5.32 -2.03 1.18
CA LEU A 55 5.21 -3.37 0.61
C LEU A 55 4.35 -4.26 1.49
N SER A 56 3.54 -5.10 0.87
CA SER A 56 2.76 -6.12 1.56
C SER A 56 2.93 -7.50 0.96
N SER A 57 2.64 -8.51 1.78
CA SER A 57 2.28 -9.84 1.31
C SER A 57 0.88 -10.18 1.81
N PHE A 58 0.09 -10.88 1.00
CA PHE A 58 -1.24 -11.35 1.37
C PHE A 58 -1.62 -12.61 0.60
N ASP A 59 -2.49 -13.40 1.22
CA ASP A 59 -3.08 -14.60 0.62
C ASP A 59 -4.48 -14.29 0.10
N VAL A 60 -4.86 -14.87 -1.04
CA VAL A 60 -6.18 -14.77 -1.66
C VAL A 60 -6.89 -16.10 -1.50
N ASP A 61 -8.10 -16.08 -0.96
CA ASP A 61 -8.89 -17.29 -0.79
C ASP A 61 -9.46 -17.81 -2.14
N SER A 62 -10.17 -18.93 -2.08
CA SER A 62 -10.75 -19.59 -3.26
C SER A 62 -11.81 -18.76 -4.01
N SER A 63 -12.32 -17.67 -3.43
CA SER A 63 -13.27 -16.78 -4.11
C SER A 63 -12.58 -15.85 -5.12
N GLY A 64 -11.29 -15.55 -4.93
CA GLY A 64 -10.59 -14.54 -5.71
C GLY A 64 -11.02 -13.10 -5.41
N GLY A 65 -11.76 -12.88 -4.30
CA GLY A 65 -12.34 -11.58 -3.96
C GLY A 65 -13.34 -11.10 -4.99
N ASP A 66 -13.08 -9.94 -5.60
CA ASP A 66 -13.89 -9.35 -6.68
C ASP A 66 -13.57 -9.91 -8.08
N GLY A 67 -12.61 -10.84 -8.18
CA GLY A 67 -12.16 -11.47 -9.42
C GLY A 67 -10.98 -10.77 -10.10
N SER A 68 -10.43 -9.69 -9.53
CA SER A 68 -9.21 -9.04 -10.03
C SER A 68 -7.93 -9.79 -9.67
N LEU A 69 -7.99 -10.62 -8.62
CA LEU A 69 -6.87 -11.39 -8.08
C LEU A 69 -7.02 -12.88 -8.39
N ASN A 70 -5.90 -13.60 -8.46
CA ASN A 70 -5.92 -15.04 -8.68
C ASN A 70 -6.38 -15.77 -7.40
N PRO A 71 -7.43 -16.61 -7.43
CA PRO A 71 -7.81 -17.43 -6.29
C PRO A 71 -6.70 -18.38 -5.84
N ASP A 72 -6.70 -18.75 -4.56
CA ASP A 72 -5.78 -19.71 -3.95
C ASP A 72 -4.29 -19.37 -4.20
N SER A 73 -3.94 -18.09 -4.13
CA SER A 73 -2.58 -17.61 -4.42
C SER A 73 -2.05 -16.67 -3.34
N THR A 74 -0.73 -16.45 -3.36
CA THR A 74 -0.03 -15.50 -2.50
C THR A 74 0.56 -14.41 -3.38
N TYR A 75 0.33 -13.16 -2.99
CA TYR A 75 0.96 -11.98 -3.57
C TYR A 75 2.03 -11.49 -2.61
N ASP A 76 3.25 -11.30 -3.11
CA ASP A 76 4.40 -10.83 -2.36
C ASP A 76 4.92 -9.51 -2.96
N ASP A 77 5.49 -8.65 -2.11
CA ASP A 77 6.05 -7.35 -2.51
C ASP A 77 5.05 -6.46 -3.28
N TRP A 78 3.75 -6.62 -3.02
CA TRP A 78 2.69 -5.77 -3.56
C TRP A 78 2.86 -4.36 -3.03
N LYS A 79 2.93 -3.38 -3.94
CA LYS A 79 3.20 -1.98 -3.59
C LYS A 79 1.91 -1.26 -3.25
N TRP A 80 1.99 -0.40 -2.24
CA TRP A 80 1.00 0.60 -1.89
C TRP A 80 1.64 1.97 -2.00
N ILE A 81 1.06 2.84 -2.82
CA ILE A 81 1.52 4.21 -3.01
C ILE A 81 0.63 5.10 -2.15
N LEU A 82 1.24 5.78 -1.18
CA LEU A 82 0.57 6.76 -0.34
C LEU A 82 1.19 8.14 -0.55
N ILE A 83 0.37 9.18 -0.49
CA ILE A 83 0.80 10.57 -0.50
C ILE A 83 0.46 11.25 0.81
N ARG A 84 1.18 12.33 1.11
CA ARG A 84 0.87 13.22 2.21
C ARG A 84 -0.12 14.29 1.73
N ASN A 85 -1.30 14.33 2.33
CA ASN A 85 -2.26 15.39 2.03
C ASN A 85 -1.96 16.68 2.82
N ASP A 86 -2.68 17.76 2.48
CA ASP A 86 -2.54 19.09 3.10
C ASP A 86 -2.72 19.10 4.62
N SER A 87 -3.39 18.10 5.19
CA SER A 87 -3.58 17.96 6.64
C SER A 87 -2.44 17.21 7.33
N GLY A 88 -1.42 16.77 6.57
CA GLY A 88 -0.29 16.00 7.07
C GLY A 88 -0.61 14.53 7.31
N ASN A 89 -1.72 14.00 6.79
CA ASN A 89 -2.09 12.59 6.91
C ASN A 89 -1.67 11.83 5.65
N TRP A 90 -1.43 10.53 5.80
CA TRP A 90 -1.25 9.63 4.66
C TRP A 90 -2.59 9.32 4.00
N GLU A 91 -2.57 9.27 2.67
CA GLU A 91 -3.71 8.93 1.84
C GLU A 91 -3.28 7.91 0.79
N HIS A 92 -4.07 6.84 0.62
CA HIS A 92 -3.85 5.86 -0.43
C HIS A 92 -4.27 6.41 -1.79
N VAL A 93 -3.40 6.28 -2.79
CA VAL A 93 -3.69 6.74 -4.16
C VAL A 93 -3.60 5.64 -5.20
N ASP A 94 -2.76 4.63 -4.99
CA ASP A 94 -2.61 3.52 -5.93
C ASP A 94 -1.97 2.29 -5.27
N HIS A 95 -2.08 1.12 -5.92
CA HIS A 95 -1.44 -0.11 -5.49
C HIS A 95 -1.26 -1.11 -6.64
N GLY A 96 -0.30 -2.04 -6.51
CA GLY A 96 -0.08 -3.09 -7.51
C GLY A 96 1.38 -3.48 -7.73
N TYR A 97 1.63 -4.02 -8.93
CA TYR A 97 2.96 -4.37 -9.45
C TYR A 97 3.41 -3.44 -10.57
#